data_AF-A0A930RFG6-F1
#
_entry.id   AF-A0A930RFG6-F1
#
_cell.length_a   1.000
_cell.length_b   1.000
_cell.length_c   1.000
_cell.angle_alpha   90.00
_cell.angle_beta   90.00
_cell.angle_gamma   90.00
#
_symmetry.space_group_name_H-M   'P 1'
#
loop_
_entity.id
_entity.type
_entity.pdbx_description
1 polymer ?
#
loop_
_entity_poly.entity_id
_entity_poly.type
_entity_poly.pdbx_seq_one_letter_code
_entity_poly.pdbx_strand_id
1 'polypeptide(L)'
;VSEDELAQERAGLEAQREALRQERGARQAELYRTWQEEIRARVAARIEPQQATWTAKAKATIDAQKAEADRQKAEAEERNAAAMERAAKAQDAHAAAARRAARLAQVRRDADALEEAIWRDVRSRAAKIALTQHFSLILTAPQADDAAHLAPARPFVQRRYMPPVTVDAARDVTADMVREMQSITAEQTTRE
;
A
#
# COMPACT_ATOMS: atom_id res chain seq x y z
N VAL A 1 -41.73 37.53 -105.45
CA VAL A 1 -41.70 36.86 -104.15
C VAL A 1 -42.82 37.46 -103.32
N SER A 2 -43.83 36.67 -102.98
CA SER A 2 -44.98 37.12 -102.17
C SER A 2 -44.62 37.13 -100.67
N GLU A 3 -45.34 37.89 -99.85
CA GLU A 3 -45.11 37.92 -98.39
C GLU A 3 -45.28 36.53 -97.74
N ASP A 4 -46.17 35.69 -98.28
CA ASP A 4 -46.42 34.34 -97.79
C ASP A 4 -45.24 33.38 -98.05
N GLU A 5 -44.53 33.53 -99.18
CA GLU A 5 -43.33 32.75 -99.48
C GLU A 5 -42.20 33.08 -98.49
N LEU A 6 -42.02 34.35 -98.14
CA LEU A 6 -41.04 34.80 -97.14
C LEU A 6 -41.40 34.32 -95.73
N ALA A 7 -42.69 34.23 -95.39
CA ALA A 7 -43.14 33.72 -94.09
C ALA A 7 -42.88 32.20 -93.95
N GLN A 8 -43.10 31.42 -95.01
CA GLN A 8 -42.79 29.99 -95.03
C GLN A 8 -41.28 29.73 -94.94
N GLU A 9 -40.46 30.51 -95.66
CA GLU A 9 -38.99 30.41 -95.55
C GLU A 9 -38.49 30.75 -94.14
N ARG A 10 -39.03 31.81 -93.51
CA ARG A 10 -38.68 32.17 -92.13
C ARG A 10 -39.06 31.08 -91.13
N ALA A 11 -40.25 30.50 -91.24
CA ALA A 11 -40.69 29.40 -90.39
C ALA A 11 -39.80 28.15 -90.57
N GLY A 12 -39.38 27.84 -91.80
CA GLY A 12 -38.43 26.76 -92.09
C GLY A 12 -37.04 27.01 -91.49
N LEU A 13 -36.55 28.25 -91.56
CA LEU A 13 -35.27 28.66 -90.96
C LEU A 13 -35.32 28.67 -89.43
N GLU A 14 -36.43 29.08 -88.82
CA GLU A 14 -36.63 29.01 -87.36
C GLU A 14 -36.68 27.58 -86.86
N ALA A 15 -37.38 26.68 -87.57
CA ALA A 15 -37.40 25.26 -87.26
C ALA A 15 -36.00 24.63 -87.36
N GLN A 16 -35.22 24.96 -88.39
CA GLN A 16 -33.83 24.52 -88.53
C GLN A 16 -32.94 25.08 -87.41
N ARG A 17 -33.13 26.33 -87.01
CA ARG A 17 -32.38 26.94 -85.91
C ARG A 17 -32.66 26.25 -84.58
N GLU A 18 -33.92 25.92 -84.30
CA GLU A 18 -34.31 25.24 -83.06
C GLU A 18 -33.81 23.79 -83.04
N ALA A 19 -33.87 23.08 -84.17
CA ALA A 19 -33.27 21.75 -84.31
C ALA A 19 -31.77 21.78 -84.03
N LEU A 20 -31.03 22.72 -84.63
CA LEU A 20 -29.59 22.90 -84.39
C LEU A 20 -29.28 23.26 -82.92
N ARG A 21 -30.15 24.04 -82.27
CA ARG A 21 -30.03 24.38 -80.85
C ARG A 21 -30.21 23.15 -79.96
N GLN A 22 -31.22 22.31 -80.26
CA GLN A 22 -31.47 21.06 -79.55
C GLN A 22 -30.33 20.06 -79.74
N GLU A 23 -29.83 19.89 -80.96
CA GLU A 23 -28.67 19.03 -81.24
C GLU A 23 -27.41 19.51 -80.51
N ARG A 24 -27.16 20.83 -80.49
CA ARG A 24 -26.07 21.41 -79.68
C ARG A 24 -26.25 21.14 -78.20
N GLY A 25 -27.46 21.32 -77.67
CA GLY A 25 -27.78 21.05 -76.27
C GLY A 25 -27.58 19.58 -75.90
N ALA A 26 -28.07 18.65 -76.73
CA ALA A 26 -27.89 17.22 -76.55
C ALA A 26 -26.41 16.83 -76.57
N ARG A 27 -25.64 17.38 -77.53
CA ARG A 27 -24.21 17.12 -77.65
C ARG A 27 -23.40 17.69 -76.47
N GLN A 28 -23.79 18.86 -75.96
CA GLN A 28 -23.19 19.42 -74.75
C GLN A 28 -23.50 18.59 -73.51
N ALA A 29 -24.75 18.12 -73.37
CA ALA A 29 -25.15 17.27 -72.25
C ALA A 29 -24.38 15.94 -72.25
N GLU A 30 -24.21 15.33 -73.43
CA GLU A 30 -23.46 14.09 -73.57
C GLU A 30 -21.97 14.28 -73.24
N LEU A 31 -21.34 15.32 -73.79
CA LEU A 31 -19.95 15.68 -73.45
C LEU A 31 -19.76 15.93 -71.96
N TYR A 32 -20.69 16.63 -71.32
CA TYR A 32 -20.64 16.89 -69.88
C TYR A 32 -20.77 15.60 -69.06
N ARG A 33 -21.62 14.68 -69.51
CA ARG A 33 -21.79 13.36 -68.89
C ARG A 33 -20.51 12.53 -68.99
N THR A 34 -19.91 12.44 -70.17
CA THR A 34 -18.64 11.73 -70.37
C THR A 34 -17.53 12.33 -69.51
N TRP A 35 -17.43 13.66 -69.46
CA TRP A 35 -16.46 14.36 -68.63
C TRP A 35 -16.66 14.10 -67.12
N GLN A 36 -17.92 14.07 -66.65
CA GLN A 36 -18.25 13.69 -65.27
C GLN A 36 -17.85 12.24 -64.94
N GLU A 37 -18.12 11.31 -65.87
CA GLU A 37 -17.73 9.91 -65.72
C GLU A 37 -16.20 9.76 -65.67
N GLU A 38 -15.46 10.48 -66.50
CA GLU A 38 -13.99 10.52 -66.48
C GLU A 38 -13.44 11.09 -65.16
N ILE A 39 -14.03 12.17 -64.64
CA ILE A 39 -13.64 12.73 -63.34
C ILE A 39 -13.88 11.71 -62.22
N ARG A 40 -15.05 11.06 -62.20
CA ARG A 40 -15.35 10.03 -61.20
C ARG A 40 -14.39 8.87 -61.28
N ALA A 41 -14.11 8.36 -62.48
CA ALA A 41 -13.14 7.28 -62.69
C ALA A 41 -11.74 7.69 -62.20
N ARG A 42 -11.32 8.93 -62.46
CA ARG A 42 -10.02 9.45 -62.05
C ARG A 42 -9.92 9.68 -60.54
N VAL A 43 -11.00 10.12 -59.90
CA VAL A 43 -11.08 10.26 -58.43
C VAL A 43 -11.07 8.87 -57.78
N ALA A 44 -11.86 7.92 -58.28
CA ALA A 44 -11.88 6.55 -57.78
C ALA A 44 -10.52 5.85 -57.94
N ALA A 45 -9.84 6.04 -59.07
CA ALA A 45 -8.53 5.42 -59.30
C ALA A 45 -7.40 6.00 -58.43
N ARG A 46 -7.47 7.28 -58.04
CA ARG A 46 -6.34 7.98 -57.40
C ARG A 46 -6.59 8.43 -55.97
N ILE A 47 -7.75 9.00 -55.70
CA ILE A 47 -8.06 9.65 -54.41
C ILE A 47 -8.60 8.63 -53.41
N GLU A 48 -9.51 7.74 -53.83
CA GLU A 48 -10.10 6.74 -52.92
C GLU A 48 -9.05 5.80 -52.29
N PRO A 49 -8.04 5.26 -53.03
CA PRO A 49 -7.00 4.43 -52.42
C PRO A 49 -6.12 5.20 -51.44
N GLN A 50 -5.83 6.48 -51.73
CA GLN A 50 -5.07 7.33 -50.82
C GLN A 50 -5.86 7.64 -49.55
N GLN A 51 -7.15 7.96 -49.68
CA GLN A 51 -8.03 8.18 -48.54
C GLN A 51 -8.18 6.92 -47.68
N ALA A 52 -8.35 5.75 -48.30
CA ALA A 52 -8.39 4.47 -47.59
C ALA A 52 -7.08 4.18 -46.82
N THR A 53 -5.94 4.49 -47.44
CA THR A 53 -4.63 4.34 -46.78
C THR A 53 -4.48 5.31 -45.60
N TRP A 54 -4.92 6.56 -45.76
CA TRP A 54 -4.86 7.56 -44.69
C TRP A 54 -5.80 7.22 -43.53
N THR A 55 -7.04 6.80 -43.80
CA THR A 55 -7.97 6.39 -42.76
C THR A 55 -7.49 5.13 -42.03
N ALA A 56 -6.93 4.15 -42.76
CA ALA A 56 -6.31 2.98 -42.15
C ALA A 56 -5.12 3.34 -41.25
N LYS A 57 -4.23 4.24 -41.70
CA LYS A 57 -3.09 4.73 -40.90
C LYS A 57 -3.53 5.52 -39.67
N ALA A 58 -4.55 6.36 -39.80
CA ALA A 58 -5.11 7.11 -38.69
C ALA A 58 -5.70 6.16 -37.63
N LYS A 59 -6.50 5.17 -38.07
CA LYS A 59 -7.05 4.14 -37.19
C LYS A 59 -5.95 3.33 -36.50
N ALA A 60 -4.94 2.86 -37.24
CA ALA A 60 -3.82 2.13 -36.67
C ALA A 60 -3.06 2.94 -35.60
N THR A 61 -2.88 4.24 -35.82
CA THR A 61 -2.25 5.13 -34.83
C THR A 61 -3.10 5.26 -33.56
N ILE A 62 -4.41 5.44 -33.71
CA ILE A 62 -5.33 5.53 -32.57
C ILE A 62 -5.35 4.22 -31.79
N ASP A 63 -5.42 3.09 -32.48
CA ASP A 63 -5.44 1.77 -31.85
C ASP A 63 -4.12 1.49 -31.12
N ALA A 64 -2.97 1.88 -31.70
CA ALA A 64 -1.67 1.77 -31.04
C ALA A 64 -1.58 2.66 -29.78
N GLN A 65 -2.10 3.89 -29.83
CA GLN A 65 -2.13 4.78 -28.66
C GLN A 65 -3.04 4.23 -27.55
N LYS A 66 -4.20 3.68 -27.91
CA LYS A 66 -5.09 3.04 -26.93
C LYS A 66 -4.43 1.84 -26.28
N ALA A 67 -3.80 0.96 -27.06
CA ALA A 67 -3.09 -0.21 -26.53
C ALA A 67 -1.95 0.21 -25.58
N GLU A 68 -1.22 1.28 -25.90
CA GLU A 68 -0.17 1.80 -25.02
C GLU A 68 -0.74 2.41 -23.74
N ALA A 69 -1.85 3.16 -23.83
CA ALA A 69 -2.53 3.69 -22.66
C ALA A 69 -3.06 2.57 -21.74
N ASP A 70 -3.62 1.52 -22.32
CA ASP A 70 -4.11 0.35 -21.57
C ASP A 70 -2.95 -0.40 -20.89
N ARG A 71 -1.80 -0.56 -21.57
CA ARG A 71 -0.58 -1.12 -20.96
C ARG A 71 -0.10 -0.29 -19.77
N GLN A 72 0.00 1.03 -19.94
CA GLN A 72 0.45 1.93 -18.87
C GLN A 72 -0.52 1.93 -17.68
N LYS A 73 -1.83 1.86 -17.96
CA LYS A 73 -2.85 1.77 -16.92
C LYS A 73 -2.74 0.45 -16.16
N ALA A 74 -2.60 -0.68 -16.85
CA ALA A 74 -2.42 -1.99 -16.23
C ALA A 74 -1.15 -2.04 -15.35
N GLU A 75 -0.03 -1.50 -15.83
CA GLU A 75 1.21 -1.43 -15.05
C GLU A 75 1.06 -0.52 -13.82
N ALA A 76 0.37 0.62 -13.95
CA ALA A 76 0.10 1.50 -12.82
C ALA A 76 -0.82 0.84 -11.78
N GLU A 77 -1.84 0.10 -12.21
CA GLU A 77 -2.73 -0.67 -11.35
C GLU A 77 -1.97 -1.78 -10.61
N GLU A 78 -1.09 -2.51 -11.29
CA GLU A 78 -0.24 -3.54 -10.67
C GLU A 78 0.73 -2.93 -9.64
N ARG A 79 1.39 -1.81 -9.99
CA ARG A 79 2.27 -1.08 -9.06
C ARG A 79 1.50 -0.58 -7.84
N ASN A 80 0.29 -0.06 -8.05
CA ASN A 80 -0.57 0.42 -6.97
C ASN A 80 -1.04 -0.75 -6.07
N ALA A 81 -1.50 -1.85 -6.65
CA ALA A 81 -1.90 -3.05 -5.91
C ALA A 81 -0.74 -3.59 -5.05
N ALA A 82 0.46 -3.68 -5.62
CA ALA A 82 1.65 -4.09 -4.88
C ALA A 82 2.03 -3.09 -3.77
N ALA A 83 1.86 -1.79 -3.99
CA ALA A 83 2.10 -0.77 -2.96
C ALA A 83 1.08 -0.88 -1.80
N MET A 84 -0.19 -1.07 -2.12
CA MET A 84 -1.27 -1.27 -1.14
C MET A 84 -1.05 -2.54 -0.31
N GLU A 85 -0.64 -3.65 -0.95
CA GLU A 85 -0.33 -4.90 -0.25
C GLU A 85 0.86 -4.72 0.72
N ARG A 86 1.93 -4.03 0.29
CA ARG A 86 3.06 -3.72 1.17
C ARG A 86 2.64 -2.85 2.35
N ALA A 87 1.81 -1.84 2.11
CA ALA A 87 1.30 -0.96 3.17
C ALA A 87 0.45 -1.74 4.19
N ALA A 88 -0.44 -2.63 3.73
CA ALA A 88 -1.24 -3.49 4.59
C ALA A 88 -0.35 -4.40 5.45
N LYS A 89 0.61 -5.11 4.85
CA LYS A 89 1.57 -5.97 5.56
C LYS A 89 2.39 -5.19 6.60
N ALA A 90 2.79 -3.96 6.29
CA ALA A 90 3.50 -3.10 7.23
C ALA A 90 2.61 -2.72 8.43
N GLN A 91 1.35 -2.33 8.19
CA GLN A 91 0.40 -2.02 9.27
C GLN A 91 0.15 -3.23 10.17
N ASP A 92 -0.03 -4.42 9.60
CA ASP A 92 -0.21 -5.65 10.39
C ASP A 92 1.02 -5.96 11.24
N ALA A 93 2.22 -5.81 10.67
CA ALA A 93 3.47 -6.00 11.41
C ALA A 93 3.60 -5.00 12.57
N HIS A 94 3.27 -3.72 12.34
CA HIS A 94 3.26 -2.69 13.37
C HIS A 94 2.23 -3.00 14.47
N ALA A 95 1.01 -3.39 14.10
CA ALA A 95 -0.03 -3.76 15.07
C ALA A 95 0.39 -4.99 15.90
N ALA A 96 0.99 -6.00 15.28
CA ALA A 96 1.51 -7.17 15.99
C ALA A 96 2.68 -6.81 16.93
N ALA A 97 3.59 -5.93 16.50
CA ALA A 97 4.67 -5.42 17.35
C ALA A 97 4.13 -4.64 18.55
N ALA A 98 3.14 -3.76 18.35
CA ALA A 98 2.50 -3.00 19.42
C ALA A 98 1.81 -3.91 20.45
N ARG A 99 1.08 -4.93 20.01
CA ARG A 99 0.47 -5.95 20.91
C ARG A 99 1.52 -6.68 21.73
N ARG A 100 2.65 -7.08 21.10
CA ARG A 100 3.76 -7.73 21.81
C ARG A 100 4.40 -6.80 22.84
N ALA A 101 4.66 -5.54 22.48
CA ALA A 101 5.23 -4.56 23.39
C ALA A 101 4.31 -4.31 24.60
N ALA A 102 3.00 -4.17 24.38
CA ALA A 102 2.03 -4.03 25.47
C ALA A 102 2.01 -5.25 26.40
N ARG A 103 2.04 -6.47 25.83
CA ARG A 103 2.11 -7.71 26.63
C ARG A 103 3.40 -7.78 27.46
N LEU A 104 4.55 -7.44 26.88
CA LEU A 104 5.82 -7.42 27.60
C LEU A 104 5.84 -6.37 28.71
N ALA A 105 5.27 -5.19 28.46
CA ALA A 105 5.13 -4.17 29.48
C ALA A 105 4.24 -4.64 30.64
N GLN A 106 3.16 -5.37 30.35
CA GLN A 106 2.33 -5.97 31.39
C GLN A 106 3.10 -7.01 32.21
N VAL A 107 3.75 -7.97 31.56
CA VAL A 107 4.55 -9.00 32.24
C VAL A 107 5.63 -8.37 33.13
N ARG A 108 6.25 -7.28 32.67
CA ARG A 108 7.24 -6.57 33.47
C ARG A 108 6.63 -5.92 34.70
N ARG A 109 5.47 -5.26 34.58
CA ARG A 109 4.75 -4.71 35.74
C ARG A 109 4.34 -5.80 36.72
N ASP A 110 3.89 -6.95 36.23
CA ASP A 110 3.52 -8.09 37.08
C ASP A 110 4.75 -8.66 37.79
N ALA A 111 5.89 -8.73 37.12
CA ALA A 111 7.16 -9.15 37.71
C ALA A 111 7.65 -8.17 38.78
N ASP A 112 7.64 -6.86 38.50
CA ASP A 112 8.02 -5.83 39.46
C ASP A 112 7.09 -5.85 40.70
N ALA A 113 5.79 -6.07 40.49
CA ALA A 113 4.82 -6.19 41.58
C ALA A 113 5.03 -7.45 42.44
N LEU A 114 5.34 -8.58 41.79
CA LEU A 114 5.68 -9.83 42.48
C LEU A 114 6.97 -9.69 43.28
N GLU A 115 8.00 -9.06 42.71
CA GLU A 115 9.27 -8.80 43.39
C GLU A 115 9.05 -7.96 44.66
N GLU A 116 8.30 -6.86 44.57
CA GLU A 116 8.00 -6.04 45.76
C GLU A 116 7.16 -6.80 46.79
N ALA A 117 6.25 -7.69 46.36
CA ALA A 117 5.51 -8.55 47.27
C ALA A 117 6.43 -9.54 48.00
N ILE A 118 7.34 -10.20 47.28
CA ILE A 118 8.35 -11.11 47.88
C ILE A 118 9.20 -10.34 48.90
N TRP A 119 9.70 -9.14 48.53
CA TRP A 119 10.51 -8.35 49.46
C TRP A 119 9.75 -7.87 50.68
N ARG A 120 8.46 -7.54 50.54
CA ARG A 120 7.59 -7.20 51.67
C ARG A 120 7.46 -8.39 52.63
N ASP A 121 7.27 -9.58 52.10
CA ASP A 121 7.15 -10.80 52.90
C ASP A 121 8.47 -11.14 53.62
N VAL A 122 9.60 -11.09 52.91
CA VAL A 122 10.94 -11.28 53.49
C VAL A 122 11.21 -10.27 54.60
N ARG A 123 10.92 -8.98 54.38
CA ARG A 123 11.06 -7.92 55.39
C ARG A 123 10.16 -8.18 56.61
N SER A 124 8.93 -8.63 56.37
CA SER A 124 7.98 -8.94 57.45
C SER A 124 8.46 -10.11 58.31
N ARG A 125 8.99 -11.17 57.69
CA ARG A 125 9.56 -12.33 58.41
C ARG A 125 10.87 -11.99 59.12
N ALA A 126 11.72 -11.17 58.51
CA ALA A 126 12.91 -10.63 59.17
C ALA A 126 12.54 -9.87 60.45
N ALA A 127 11.53 -9.00 60.37
CA ALA A 127 11.04 -8.27 61.54
C ALA A 127 10.50 -9.19 62.62
N LYS A 128 9.76 -10.26 62.26
CA LYS A 128 9.31 -11.28 63.22
C LYS A 128 10.50 -11.93 63.94
N ILE A 129 11.50 -12.42 63.20
CA ILE A 129 12.69 -13.05 63.79
C ILE A 129 13.43 -12.07 64.71
N ALA A 130 13.62 -10.83 64.25
CA ALA A 130 14.28 -9.79 65.04
C ALA A 130 13.57 -9.54 66.38
N LEU A 131 12.23 -9.48 66.37
CA LEU A 131 11.43 -9.33 67.59
C LEU A 131 11.53 -10.55 68.51
N THR A 132 11.42 -11.77 67.96
CA THR A 132 11.45 -13.01 68.74
C THR A 132 12.83 -13.29 69.35
N GLN A 133 13.90 -12.94 68.66
CA GLN A 133 15.27 -13.20 69.10
C GLN A 133 15.96 -11.95 69.68
N HIS A 134 15.22 -10.85 69.84
CA HIS A 134 15.69 -9.57 70.38
C HIS A 134 16.90 -8.96 69.63
N PHE A 135 16.92 -9.09 68.29
CA PHE A 135 17.90 -8.41 67.47
C PHE A 135 17.50 -6.96 67.19
N SER A 136 18.46 -6.04 67.33
CA SER A 136 18.26 -4.63 66.96
C SER A 136 18.45 -4.38 65.45
N LEU A 137 19.18 -5.25 64.75
CA LEU A 137 19.48 -5.11 63.32
C LEU A 137 19.73 -6.49 62.69
N ILE A 138 19.12 -6.73 61.53
CA ILE A 138 19.45 -7.87 60.65
C ILE A 138 20.09 -7.29 59.39
N LEU A 139 21.27 -7.77 59.06
CA LEU A 139 22.00 -7.39 57.85
C LEU A 139 21.94 -8.55 56.85
N THR A 140 21.58 -8.24 55.62
CA THR A 140 21.70 -9.18 54.51
C THR A 140 22.96 -8.84 53.72
N ALA A 141 23.67 -9.87 53.24
CA ALA A 141 24.64 -9.64 52.18
C ALA A 141 23.86 -9.10 50.96
N PRO A 142 24.38 -8.09 50.25
CA PRO A 142 23.74 -7.66 49.02
C PRO A 142 23.70 -8.87 48.09
N GLN A 143 22.50 -9.21 47.65
CA GLN A 143 22.35 -10.14 46.55
C GLN A 143 23.15 -9.54 45.40
N ALA A 144 24.11 -10.29 44.85
CA ALA A 144 24.69 -9.89 43.57
C ALA A 144 23.48 -9.73 42.64
N ASP A 145 23.23 -8.52 42.14
CA ASP A 145 22.13 -8.27 41.22
C ASP A 145 22.26 -9.21 40.02
N ASP A 146 21.59 -10.36 40.08
CA ASP A 146 21.45 -11.30 38.98
C ASP A 146 20.47 -10.75 37.93
N ALA A 147 19.80 -9.63 38.23
CA ALA A 147 19.13 -8.76 37.24
C ALA A 147 20.08 -8.33 36.09
N ALA A 148 21.40 -8.46 36.28
CA ALA A 148 22.40 -8.29 35.23
C ALA A 148 22.41 -9.40 34.16
N HIS A 149 21.66 -10.50 34.32
CA HIS A 149 21.57 -11.54 33.28
C HIS A 149 20.52 -11.25 32.20
N LEU A 150 19.61 -10.30 32.42
CA LEU A 150 18.57 -9.89 31.45
C LEU A 150 18.82 -8.50 30.82
N ALA A 151 19.69 -7.69 31.41
CA ALA A 151 20.15 -6.45 30.78
C ALA A 151 21.42 -6.73 29.96
N PRO A 152 21.55 -6.23 28.71
CA PRO A 152 22.81 -6.34 27.98
C PRO A 152 23.90 -5.72 28.85
N ALA A 153 24.96 -6.49 29.09
CA ALA A 153 26.10 -6.11 29.91
C ALA A 153 26.51 -4.67 29.56
N ARG A 154 26.18 -3.71 30.44
CA ARG A 154 26.61 -2.34 30.25
C ARG A 154 28.13 -2.36 30.42
N PRO A 155 28.92 -2.06 29.37
CA PRO A 155 30.35 -1.92 29.57
C PRO A 155 30.54 -0.77 30.59
N PHE A 156 31.46 -0.95 31.54
CA PHE A 156 31.86 0.04 32.56
C PHE A 156 31.05 0.14 33.87
N VAL A 157 30.12 -0.77 34.18
CA VAL A 157 29.56 -0.83 35.56
C VAL A 157 30.55 -1.57 36.48
N GLN A 158 31.32 -0.83 37.27
CA GLN A 158 32.11 -1.42 38.37
C GLN A 158 31.15 -2.00 39.42
N ARG A 159 31.10 -3.33 39.52
CA ARG A 159 30.43 -3.99 40.64
C ARG A 159 31.21 -3.68 41.91
N ARG A 160 30.62 -2.91 42.84
CA ARG A 160 31.16 -2.78 44.19
C ARG A 160 31.03 -4.13 44.87
N TYR A 161 32.14 -4.86 44.98
CA TYR A 161 32.21 -6.02 45.85
C TYR A 161 32.01 -5.55 47.29
N MET A 162 30.88 -5.91 47.88
CA MET A 162 30.65 -5.70 49.30
C MET A 162 31.04 -7.00 50.01
N PRO A 163 32.07 -7.01 50.85
CA PRO A 163 32.48 -8.21 51.55
C PRO A 163 31.34 -8.69 52.47
N PRO A 164 31.22 -10.02 52.70
CA PRO A 164 30.26 -10.53 53.66
C PRO A 164 30.50 -9.88 55.04
N VAL A 165 29.43 -9.49 55.72
CA VAL A 165 29.52 -8.94 57.07
C VAL A 165 29.87 -10.07 58.03
N THR A 166 31.15 -10.31 58.25
CA THR A 166 31.65 -11.28 59.22
C THR A 166 32.02 -10.57 60.51
N VAL A 167 31.18 -10.70 61.53
CA VAL A 167 31.46 -10.24 62.89
C VAL A 167 31.34 -11.46 63.80
N ASP A 168 32.31 -11.68 64.68
CA ASP A 168 32.40 -12.87 65.55
C ASP A 168 31.17 -13.03 66.49
N ALA A 169 30.52 -11.90 66.83
CA ALA A 169 29.30 -11.87 67.63
C ALA A 169 28.00 -11.87 66.81
N ALA A 170 28.06 -11.90 65.47
CA ALA A 170 26.86 -11.94 64.63
C ALA A 170 26.32 -13.37 64.53
N ARG A 171 25.02 -13.53 64.78
CA ARG A 171 24.32 -14.81 64.62
C ARG A 171 23.77 -14.93 63.21
N ASP A 172 24.08 -16.03 62.54
CA ASP A 172 23.44 -16.40 61.29
C ASP A 172 22.00 -16.86 61.55
N VAL A 173 21.04 -16.16 60.93
CA VAL A 173 19.60 -16.40 61.05
C VAL A 173 18.99 -16.97 59.76
N THR A 174 19.83 -17.37 58.79
CA THR A 174 19.38 -17.85 57.48
C THR A 174 18.45 -19.06 57.59
N ALA A 175 18.77 -20.02 58.47
CA ALA A 175 17.92 -21.20 58.69
C ALA A 175 16.55 -20.86 59.29
N ASP A 176 16.51 -19.89 60.21
CA ASP A 176 15.26 -19.40 60.81
C ASP A 176 14.42 -18.66 59.78
N MET A 177 15.06 -17.85 58.91
CA MET A 177 14.42 -17.19 57.78
C MET A 177 13.77 -18.18 56.83
N VAL A 178 14.49 -19.23 56.41
CA VAL A 178 13.95 -20.26 55.50
C VAL A 178 12.70 -20.92 56.10
N ARG A 179 12.73 -21.24 57.39
CA ARG A 179 11.58 -21.85 58.09
C ARG A 179 10.38 -20.89 58.14
N GLU A 180 10.62 -19.63 58.46
CA GLU A 180 9.58 -18.60 58.52
C GLU A 180 8.97 -18.29 57.15
N MET A 181 9.77 -18.32 56.09
CA MET A 181 9.29 -18.17 54.71
C MET A 181 8.44 -19.37 54.25
N GLN A 182 8.81 -20.59 54.63
CA GLN A 182 8.01 -21.79 54.35
C GLN A 182 6.65 -21.77 55.06
N SER A 183 6.54 -21.10 56.21
CA SER A 183 5.27 -20.95 56.94
C SER A 183 4.27 -20.07 56.18
N ILE A 184 4.73 -19.08 55.38
CA ILE A 184 3.85 -18.26 54.54
C ILE A 184 3.11 -19.13 53.54
N THR A 185 3.83 -20.03 52.88
CA THR A 185 3.25 -20.88 51.83
C THR A 185 2.15 -21.76 52.42
N ALA A 186 2.38 -22.32 53.60
CA ALA A 186 1.38 -23.12 54.33
C ALA A 186 0.17 -22.29 54.78
N GLU A 187 0.38 -21.08 55.32
CA GLU A 187 -0.67 -20.16 55.76
C GLU A 187 -1.52 -19.63 54.59
N GLN A 188 -0.92 -19.42 53.42
CA GLN A 188 -1.61 -19.00 52.20
C GLN A 188 -2.48 -20.13 51.62
N THR A 189 -1.97 -21.37 51.52
CA THR A 189 -2.78 -22.53 51.08
C THR A 189 -3.94 -22.89 52.01
N THR A 190 -3.93 -22.42 53.26
CA THR A 190 -5.01 -22.67 54.21
C THR A 190 -6.08 -21.56 54.17
N ARG A 191 -5.80 -20.43 53.51
CA ARG A 191 -6.71 -19.27 53.37
C ARG A 191 -7.45 -19.22 52.03
N GLU A 192 -6.98 -19.95 51.02
CA GLU A 192 -7.72 -20.22 49.77
C GLU A 192 -8.66 -21.40 49.93
#